data_AF-A0A7Y6XR62-F1
#
_entry.id   AF-A0A7Y6XR62-F1
#
_cell.length_a   1.000
_cell.length_b   1.000
_cell.length_c   1.000
_cell.angle_alpha   90.00
_cell.angle_beta   90.00
_cell.angle_gamma   90.00
#
_symmetry.space_group_name_H-M   'P 1'
#
loop_
_entity.id
_entity.type
_entity.pdbx_description
1 polymer ?
#
loop_
_entity_poly.entity_id
_entity_poly.type
_entity_poly.pdbx_seq_one_letter_code
_entity_poly.pdbx_strand_id
1 'polypeptide(L)'
;NDNELLGKYVAFHNYRARVSGEYEGHSEYTTSGGRPTSGYFPRFRNVYKQETDFLRGYAAGFSASRGAGADTSGVGIDLKNSLLNPDRYGPWRVGSHMMGETIPKESNYVALDPNLKDEWGMPQLKISVDYDDNDEKMVKDYIEQMTEMFTKAGFTNIRSNDSKQAPGLDIHEMGGVRMGKDPKTSLLNANHQLHAVPNVYVTDGASMTSTSTQNPSLTYMAFAARAAHHAVAESKK
;
A
#
# COMPACT_ATOMS: atom_id res chain seq x y z
N ASN A 1 -8.76 -16.15 -23.15
CA ASN A 1 -9.15 -14.88 -22.47
C ASN A 1 -10.55 -14.56 -22.96
N ASP A 2 -11.49 -15.44 -22.66
CA ASP A 2 -12.68 -15.61 -23.51
C ASP A 2 -13.76 -14.56 -23.21
N ASN A 3 -13.55 -13.79 -22.14
CA ASN A 3 -14.38 -12.69 -21.68
C ASN A 3 -13.59 -11.36 -21.61
N GLU A 4 -12.38 -11.31 -22.17
CA GLU A 4 -11.50 -10.13 -22.21
C GLU A 4 -11.20 -9.50 -20.84
N LEU A 5 -11.30 -10.26 -19.75
CA LEU A 5 -11.09 -9.74 -18.39
C LEU A 5 -9.63 -9.79 -17.93
N LEU A 6 -8.82 -10.65 -18.54
CA LEU A 6 -7.43 -10.83 -18.12
C LEU A 6 -6.67 -9.51 -18.24
N GLY A 7 -6.05 -9.10 -17.14
CA GLY A 7 -5.29 -7.87 -17.04
C GLY A 7 -6.13 -6.63 -16.75
N LYS A 8 -7.47 -6.69 -16.72
CA LYS A 8 -8.35 -5.55 -16.38
C LYS A 8 -8.63 -5.46 -14.88
N TYR A 9 -9.17 -4.33 -14.44
CA TYR A 9 -9.49 -4.07 -13.02
C TYR A 9 -8.26 -4.08 -12.13
N VAL A 10 -7.13 -3.62 -12.67
CA VAL A 10 -5.92 -3.43 -11.86
C VAL A 10 -6.15 -2.24 -10.93
N ALA A 11 -5.84 -2.46 -9.66
CA ALA A 11 -5.93 -1.48 -8.59
C ALA A 11 -4.67 -1.57 -7.74
N PHE A 12 -4.47 -0.56 -6.92
CA PHE A 12 -3.28 -0.44 -6.08
C PHE A 12 -3.61 0.34 -4.81
N HIS A 13 -2.69 0.38 -3.85
CA HIS A 13 -2.84 1.29 -2.72
C HIS A 13 -2.30 2.68 -3.07
N ASN A 14 -3.05 3.73 -2.73
CA ASN A 14 -2.60 5.10 -2.84
C ASN A 14 -1.77 5.49 -1.59
N TYR A 15 -0.47 5.77 -1.77
CA TYR A 15 0.46 6.22 -0.71
C TYR A 15 0.96 7.67 -0.92
N ARG A 16 0.32 8.45 -1.80
CA ARG A 16 0.81 9.76 -2.22
C ARG A 16 0.92 10.78 -1.10
N ALA A 17 0.04 10.68 -0.10
CA ALA A 17 -0.06 11.68 0.94
C ALA A 17 0.69 11.31 2.22
N ARG A 18 1.41 12.28 2.76
CA ARG A 18 2.13 12.20 4.04
C ARG A 18 1.86 13.46 4.86
N VAL A 19 1.82 13.30 6.18
CA VAL A 19 1.77 14.41 7.14
C VAL A 19 2.85 14.16 8.19
N SER A 20 3.61 15.20 8.54
CA SER A 20 4.61 15.15 9.60
C SER A 20 4.45 16.32 10.54
N GLY A 21 5.05 16.20 11.72
CA GLY A 21 5.10 17.25 12.74
C GLY A 21 6.27 17.04 13.69
N GLU A 22 6.45 17.99 14.59
CA GLU A 22 7.50 18.00 15.60
C GLU A 22 6.92 18.09 17.01
N TYR A 23 7.68 17.61 18.00
CA TYR A 23 7.35 17.73 19.42
C TYR A 23 8.62 17.99 20.24
N GLU A 24 8.62 19.09 20.99
CA GLU A 24 9.79 19.55 21.76
C GLU A 24 9.90 18.90 23.16
N GLY A 25 8.80 18.34 23.68
CA GLY A 25 8.80 17.68 24.98
C GLY A 25 9.55 16.34 24.94
N HIS A 26 9.73 15.72 26.11
CA HIS A 26 10.40 14.42 26.25
C HIS A 26 11.85 14.42 25.75
N SER A 27 12.57 15.52 25.98
CA SER A 27 13.95 15.70 25.53
C SER A 27 14.96 14.85 26.32
N GLU A 28 14.55 14.31 27.46
CA GLU A 28 15.26 13.34 28.28
C GLU A 28 15.24 11.90 27.70
N TYR A 29 14.39 11.62 26.70
CA TYR A 29 14.23 10.30 26.10
C TYR A 29 14.78 10.21 24.68
N THR A 30 15.27 9.04 24.30
CA THR A 30 15.61 8.70 22.91
C THR A 30 15.21 7.25 22.60
N THR A 31 15.26 6.85 21.34
CA THR A 31 14.95 5.47 20.95
C THR A 31 16.11 4.55 21.30
N SER A 32 15.81 3.44 21.99
CA SER A 32 16.77 2.36 22.24
C SER A 32 16.20 1.05 21.71
N GLY A 33 16.99 0.36 20.89
CA GLY A 33 16.55 -0.80 20.11
C GLY A 33 15.59 -0.43 18.97
N GLY A 34 15.58 -1.25 17.92
CA GLY A 34 14.61 -1.15 16.84
C GLY A 34 13.37 -1.97 17.16
N ARG A 35 12.17 -1.39 17.06
CA ARG A 35 10.92 -2.16 17.01
C ARG A 35 10.52 -2.30 15.53
N PRO A 36 10.33 -3.53 15.01
CA PRO A 36 9.93 -3.74 13.62
C PRO A 36 8.44 -3.46 13.38
N THR A 37 7.84 -2.55 14.16
CA THR A 37 6.41 -2.27 14.17
C THR A 37 6.16 -0.78 14.11
N SER A 38 5.25 -0.35 13.25
CA SER A 38 4.73 1.01 13.21
C SER A 38 3.39 1.11 13.96
N GLY A 39 2.98 2.34 14.27
CA GLY A 39 1.59 2.60 14.65
C GLY A 39 0.68 2.43 13.43
N TYR A 40 -0.56 2.02 13.65
CA TYR A 40 -1.56 1.86 12.60
C TYR A 40 -2.86 2.53 13.04
N PHE A 41 -3.38 3.40 12.19
CA PHE A 41 -4.71 4.00 12.32
C PHE A 41 -5.65 3.25 11.39
N PRO A 42 -6.59 2.46 11.93
CA PRO A 42 -7.59 1.79 11.12
C PRO A 42 -8.42 2.80 10.33
N ARG A 43 -8.92 2.37 9.18
CA ARG A 43 -9.84 3.16 8.37
C ARG A 43 -11.02 3.63 9.20
N PHE A 44 -11.18 4.95 9.30
CA PHE A 44 -12.28 5.59 10.02
C PHE A 44 -13.30 6.25 9.09
N ARG A 45 -12.97 6.44 7.80
CA ARG A 45 -13.88 6.96 6.78
C ARG A 45 -14.73 5.86 6.14
N ASN A 46 -15.99 6.18 5.88
CA ASN A 46 -16.95 5.34 5.16
C ASN A 46 -17.05 3.89 5.71
N VAL A 47 -16.95 3.72 7.03
CA VAL A 47 -16.93 2.39 7.67
C VAL A 47 -18.32 1.76 7.69
N TYR A 48 -19.31 2.50 8.20
CA TYR A 48 -20.69 2.01 8.38
C TYR A 48 -21.67 2.55 7.34
N LYS A 49 -21.38 3.74 6.80
CA LYS A 49 -22.18 4.42 5.78
C LYS A 49 -21.28 5.35 4.98
N GLN A 50 -21.70 5.71 3.77
CA GLN A 50 -21.04 6.74 2.97
C GLN A 50 -21.22 8.11 3.65
N GLU A 51 -20.11 8.74 4.04
CA GLU A 51 -20.08 10.05 4.73
C GLU A 51 -19.19 11.08 4.02
N THR A 52 -18.30 10.63 3.13
CA THR A 52 -17.48 11.51 2.28
C THR A 52 -18.00 11.51 0.84
N ASP A 53 -17.42 12.35 0.00
CA ASP A 53 -17.71 12.46 -1.43
C ASP A 53 -16.78 11.59 -2.33
N PHE A 54 -16.00 10.71 -1.70
CA PHE A 54 -15.21 9.65 -2.33
C PHE A 54 -15.62 8.28 -1.77
N LEU A 55 -15.58 7.25 -2.60
CA LEU A 55 -15.82 5.87 -2.24
C LEU A 55 -14.63 5.27 -1.47
N ARG A 56 -14.93 4.27 -0.62
CA ARG A 56 -13.95 3.54 0.21
C ARG A 56 -13.26 4.44 1.23
N GLY A 57 -11.98 4.23 1.52
CA GLY A 57 -11.24 5.07 2.45
C GLY A 57 -9.79 4.66 2.54
N TYR A 58 -9.13 5.16 3.57
CA TYR A 58 -7.72 4.95 3.82
C TYR A 58 -7.50 4.53 5.26
N ALA A 59 -6.45 3.74 5.48
CA ALA A 59 -5.80 3.65 6.77
C ALA A 59 -4.58 4.56 6.79
N ALA A 60 -3.95 4.74 7.95
CA ALA A 60 -2.71 5.49 8.05
C ALA A 60 -1.66 4.74 8.88
N GLY A 61 -0.43 4.73 8.39
CA GLY A 61 0.71 4.23 9.13
C GLY A 61 1.36 5.38 9.88
N PHE A 62 1.78 5.16 11.11
CA PHE A 62 2.33 6.18 12.00
C PHE A 62 3.72 5.79 12.51
N SER A 63 4.63 6.76 12.56
CA SER A 63 5.96 6.59 13.12
C SER A 63 6.37 7.81 13.94
N ALA A 64 7.27 7.57 14.89
CA ALA A 64 7.93 8.62 15.64
C ALA A 64 9.42 8.27 15.72
N SER A 65 10.27 9.28 15.55
CA SER A 65 11.71 9.13 15.68
C SER A 65 12.31 10.42 16.24
N ARG A 66 13.52 10.32 16.76
CA ARG A 66 14.29 11.47 17.20
C ARG A 66 15.61 11.50 16.46
N GLY A 67 15.87 12.58 15.73
CA GLY A 67 17.08 12.72 14.95
C GLY A 67 18.30 12.88 15.86
N ALA A 68 19.31 12.03 15.67
CA ALA A 68 20.64 12.21 16.23
C ALA A 68 21.39 13.29 15.42
N GLY A 69 21.89 14.32 16.09
CA GLY A 69 22.73 15.36 15.51
C GLY A 69 24.21 14.98 15.55
N ALA A 70 24.56 13.79 15.07
CA ALA A 70 25.95 13.32 15.06
C ALA A 70 26.81 14.19 14.13
N ASP A 71 28.00 14.57 14.58
CA ASP A 71 29.01 15.20 13.73
C ASP A 71 29.63 14.16 12.80
N THR A 72 29.44 14.33 11.49
CA THR A 72 29.95 13.42 10.46
C THR A 72 31.21 13.95 9.77
N SER A 73 31.82 15.04 10.26
CA SER A 73 33.02 15.63 9.65
C SER A 73 34.30 14.83 9.94
N GLY A 74 34.31 14.04 11.01
CA GLY A 74 35.40 13.14 11.37
C GLY A 74 35.45 11.85 10.54
N VAL A 75 36.47 11.01 10.78
CA VAL A 75 36.64 9.69 10.15
C VAL A 75 37.05 8.63 11.17
N GLY A 76 36.99 7.35 10.79
CA GLY A 76 37.48 6.25 11.61
C GLY A 76 36.75 6.12 12.97
N ILE A 77 37.53 6.01 14.04
CA ILE A 77 36.99 5.82 15.40
C ILE A 77 36.18 7.04 15.88
N ASP A 78 36.56 8.25 15.48
CA ASP A 78 35.89 9.48 15.89
C ASP A 78 34.51 9.58 15.25
N LEU A 79 34.42 9.30 13.95
CA LEU A 79 33.14 9.19 13.25
C LEU A 79 32.25 8.10 13.86
N LYS A 80 32.82 6.91 14.11
CA LYS A 80 32.09 5.79 14.71
C LYS A 80 31.52 6.19 16.08
N ASN A 81 32.32 6.82 16.93
CA ASN A 81 31.89 7.23 18.26
C ASN A 81 30.80 8.31 18.20
N SER A 82 30.92 9.28 17.29
CA SER A 82 29.92 10.32 17.04
C SER A 82 28.58 9.74 16.58
N LEU A 83 28.60 8.78 15.65
CA LEU A 83 27.39 8.12 15.15
C LEU A 83 26.70 7.25 16.21
N LEU A 84 27.48 6.55 17.04
CA LEU A 84 26.95 5.63 18.05
C LEU A 84 26.54 6.33 19.36
N ASN A 85 27.19 7.45 19.70
CA ASN A 85 26.96 8.21 20.93
C ASN A 85 26.80 9.70 20.63
N PRO A 86 25.75 10.09 19.89
CA PRO A 86 25.52 11.48 19.56
C PRO A 86 25.27 12.30 20.84
N ASP A 87 25.93 13.44 20.95
CA ASP A 87 25.84 14.39 22.06
C ASP A 87 24.64 15.34 21.92
N ARG A 88 24.02 15.39 20.73
CA ARG A 88 22.91 16.27 20.38
C ARG A 88 21.77 15.49 19.76
N TYR A 89 20.55 15.83 20.18
CA TYR A 89 19.33 15.34 19.58
C TYR A 89 18.44 16.52 19.20
N GLY A 90 17.81 16.43 18.04
CA GLY A 90 16.75 17.36 17.64
C GLY A 90 15.44 17.11 18.40
N PRO A 91 14.37 17.86 18.05
CA PRO A 91 13.03 17.55 18.52
C PRO A 91 12.59 16.17 18.03
N TRP A 92 11.56 15.62 18.68
CA TRP A 92 10.89 14.44 18.16
C TRP A 92 10.20 14.78 16.84
N ARG A 93 10.29 13.89 15.87
CA ARG A 93 9.55 13.96 14.61
C ARG A 93 8.51 12.86 14.60
N VAL A 94 7.30 13.22 14.24
CA VAL A 94 6.21 12.27 13.98
C VAL A 94 5.85 12.31 12.50
N GLY A 95 5.49 11.16 11.97
CA GLY A 95 5.13 11.00 10.57
C GLY A 95 3.93 10.08 10.42
N SER A 96 3.07 10.42 9.47
CA SER A 96 1.97 9.59 9.02
C SER A 96 1.98 9.49 7.51
N HIS A 97 1.71 8.30 6.98
CA HIS A 97 1.46 8.09 5.55
C HIS A 97 0.12 7.39 5.33
N MET A 98 -0.56 7.73 4.24
CA MET A 98 -1.84 7.10 3.89
C MET A 98 -1.66 5.74 3.23
N MET A 99 -2.69 4.90 3.35
CA MET A 99 -2.88 3.65 2.63
C MET A 99 -4.32 3.65 2.09
N GLY A 100 -4.52 4.33 0.96
CA GLY A 100 -5.84 4.52 0.34
C GLY A 100 -6.25 3.38 -0.58
N GLU A 101 -7.52 2.98 -0.51
CA GLU A 101 -8.12 1.96 -1.38
C GLU A 101 -8.54 2.59 -2.72
N THR A 102 -7.79 2.36 -3.80
CA THR A 102 -8.21 2.78 -5.15
C THR A 102 -9.31 1.85 -5.70
N ILE A 103 -10.17 2.38 -6.56
CA ILE A 103 -11.28 1.62 -7.15
C ILE A 103 -10.79 0.79 -8.34
N PRO A 104 -10.99 -0.55 -8.36
CA PRO A 104 -10.74 -1.36 -9.55
C PRO A 104 -11.68 -0.96 -10.69
N LYS A 105 -11.11 -0.49 -11.79
CA LYS A 105 -11.84 0.00 -12.98
C LYS A 105 -11.50 -0.84 -14.19
N GLU A 106 -12.46 -1.04 -15.09
CA GLU A 106 -12.19 -1.76 -16.34
C GLU A 106 -11.14 -1.05 -17.20
N SER A 107 -11.13 0.29 -17.18
CA SER A 107 -10.13 1.12 -17.85
C SER A 107 -8.72 0.96 -17.30
N ASN A 108 -8.57 0.45 -16.08
CA ASN A 108 -7.27 0.17 -15.49
C ASN A 108 -6.84 -1.24 -15.89
N TYR A 109 -5.83 -1.33 -16.75
CA TYR A 109 -5.37 -2.60 -17.26
C TYR A 109 -3.86 -2.71 -17.43
N VAL A 110 -3.40 -3.96 -17.44
CA VAL A 110 -2.07 -4.39 -17.84
C VAL A 110 -2.24 -5.41 -18.96
N ALA A 111 -1.49 -5.23 -20.04
CA ALA A 111 -1.47 -6.14 -21.19
C ALA A 111 -0.03 -6.41 -21.63
N LEU A 112 0.17 -7.42 -22.48
CA LEU A 112 1.44 -7.62 -23.15
C LEU A 112 1.51 -6.70 -24.37
N ASP A 113 2.64 -6.05 -24.58
CA ASP A 113 2.90 -5.27 -25.78
C ASP A 113 3.17 -6.22 -26.95
N PRO A 114 2.47 -6.10 -28.09
CA PRO A 114 2.64 -7.01 -29.23
C PRO A 114 3.96 -6.81 -29.97
N ASN A 115 4.61 -5.66 -29.81
CA ASN A 115 5.76 -5.24 -30.60
C ASN A 115 7.03 -5.10 -29.75
N LEU A 116 6.89 -4.72 -28.48
CA LEU A 116 8.01 -4.53 -27.57
C LEU A 116 8.30 -5.81 -26.78
N LYS A 117 9.58 -6.20 -26.78
CA LYS A 117 10.09 -7.32 -26.01
C LYS A 117 11.25 -6.85 -25.13
N ASP A 118 11.47 -7.54 -24.03
CA ASP A 118 12.67 -7.35 -23.21
C ASP A 118 13.89 -8.06 -23.82
N GLU A 119 15.03 -7.99 -23.14
CA GLU A 119 16.30 -8.58 -23.58
C GLU A 119 16.26 -10.11 -23.70
N TRP A 120 15.26 -10.77 -23.09
CA TRP A 120 15.06 -12.22 -23.14
C TRP A 120 13.95 -12.63 -24.13
N GLY A 121 13.41 -11.68 -24.89
CA GLY A 121 12.38 -11.93 -25.90
C GLY A 121 10.96 -12.07 -25.34
N MET A 122 10.75 -11.78 -24.05
CA MET A 122 9.42 -11.76 -23.45
C MET A 122 8.71 -10.45 -23.78
N PRO A 123 7.41 -10.47 -24.14
CA PRO A 123 6.66 -9.24 -24.37
C PRO A 123 6.68 -8.32 -23.14
N GLN A 124 6.97 -7.03 -23.35
CA GLN A 124 6.95 -6.04 -22.26
C GLN A 124 5.51 -5.76 -21.81
N LEU A 125 5.35 -5.25 -20.59
CA LEU A 125 4.04 -4.83 -20.10
C LEU A 125 3.63 -3.47 -20.69
N LYS A 126 2.41 -3.41 -21.22
CA LYS A 126 1.69 -2.19 -21.54
C LYS A 126 0.69 -1.91 -20.42
N ILE A 127 0.93 -0.84 -19.68
CA ILE A 127 0.16 -0.49 -18.48
C ILE A 127 -0.65 0.76 -18.75
N SER A 128 -1.94 0.72 -18.44
CA SER A 128 -2.84 1.88 -18.44
C SER A 128 -3.56 1.89 -17.10
N VAL A 129 -2.98 2.61 -16.15
CA VAL A 129 -3.50 2.73 -14.78
C VAL A 129 -3.25 4.18 -14.36
N ASP A 130 -4.26 4.83 -13.79
CA ASP A 130 -4.15 6.19 -13.28
C ASP A 130 -5.02 6.40 -12.03
N TYR A 131 -4.65 7.42 -11.28
CA TYR A 131 -5.51 8.01 -10.25
C TYR A 131 -6.71 8.71 -10.89
N ASP A 132 -7.80 8.84 -10.15
CA ASP A 132 -8.94 9.67 -10.57
C ASP A 132 -9.41 10.64 -9.49
N ASP A 133 -10.52 11.32 -9.74
CA ASP A 133 -11.14 12.27 -8.82
C ASP A 133 -11.47 11.68 -7.43
N ASN A 134 -11.81 10.38 -7.36
CA ASN A 134 -12.03 9.69 -6.10
C ASN A 134 -10.75 9.66 -5.26
N ASP A 135 -9.62 9.36 -5.90
CA ASP A 135 -8.33 9.27 -5.25
C ASP A 135 -7.81 10.65 -4.81
N GLU A 136 -8.03 11.69 -5.61
CA GLU A 136 -7.67 13.08 -5.28
C GLU A 136 -8.46 13.60 -4.07
N LYS A 137 -9.78 13.32 -4.02
CA LYS A 137 -10.62 13.65 -2.85
C LYS A 137 -10.17 12.92 -1.60
N MET A 138 -9.79 11.64 -1.74
CA MET A 138 -9.28 10.84 -0.63
C MET A 138 -7.96 11.39 -0.08
N VAL A 139 -7.03 11.81 -0.96
CA VAL A 139 -5.77 12.46 -0.58
C VAL A 139 -6.02 13.75 0.19
N LYS A 140 -6.95 14.58 -0.30
CA LYS A 140 -7.31 15.84 0.35
C LYS A 140 -7.87 15.62 1.76
N ASP A 141 -8.83 14.70 1.91
CA ASP A 141 -9.41 14.37 3.23
C ASP A 141 -8.35 13.81 4.18
N TYR A 142 -7.47 12.91 3.72
CA TYR A 142 -6.38 12.41 4.55
C TYR A 142 -5.49 13.54 5.10
N ILE A 143 -5.08 14.47 4.23
CA ILE A 143 -4.22 15.60 4.64
C ILE A 143 -4.94 16.47 5.67
N GLU A 144 -6.21 16.79 5.44
CA GLU A 144 -7.04 17.58 6.34
C GLU A 144 -7.18 16.91 7.71
N GLN A 145 -7.59 15.64 7.74
CA GLN A 145 -7.84 14.91 8.98
C GLN A 145 -6.57 14.67 9.79
N MET A 146 -5.48 14.25 9.14
CA MET A 146 -4.22 14.03 9.86
C MET A 146 -3.61 15.33 10.36
N THR A 147 -3.76 16.44 9.63
CA THR A 147 -3.32 17.77 10.09
C THR A 147 -4.12 18.23 11.31
N GLU A 148 -5.45 18.06 11.29
CA GLU A 148 -6.30 18.38 12.43
C GLU A 148 -5.95 17.54 13.66
N MET A 149 -5.80 16.21 13.48
CA MET A 149 -5.41 15.30 14.56
C MET A 149 -4.04 15.67 15.14
N PHE A 150 -3.06 15.99 14.28
CA PHE A 150 -1.73 16.38 14.73
C PHE A 150 -1.76 17.69 15.53
N THR A 151 -2.54 18.66 15.06
CA THR A 151 -2.73 19.95 15.74
C THR A 151 -3.36 19.75 17.12
N LYS A 152 -4.44 18.96 17.20
CA LYS A 152 -5.12 18.65 18.48
C LYS A 152 -4.25 17.85 19.45
N ALA A 153 -3.35 17.01 18.93
CA ALA A 153 -2.38 16.27 19.74
C ALA A 153 -1.21 17.14 20.25
N GLY A 154 -1.10 18.40 19.81
CA GLY A 154 -0.07 19.34 20.25
C GLY A 154 1.24 19.26 19.45
N PHE A 155 1.25 18.63 18.28
CA PHE A 155 2.41 18.68 17.39
C PHE A 155 2.55 20.06 16.74
N THR A 156 3.78 20.49 16.53
CA THR A 156 4.14 21.76 15.89
C THR A 156 4.83 21.52 14.54
N ASN A 157 5.12 22.58 13.78
CA ASN A 157 5.77 22.51 12.46
C ASN A 157 5.13 21.45 11.55
N ILE A 158 3.79 21.40 11.53
CA ILE A 158 3.03 20.40 10.78
C ILE A 158 3.20 20.68 9.29
N ARG A 159 3.58 19.65 8.55
CA ARG A 159 3.78 19.71 7.10
C ARG A 159 3.05 18.56 6.43
N SER A 160 2.41 18.85 5.31
CA SER A 160 1.79 17.86 4.45
C SER A 160 2.47 17.81 3.09
N ASN A 161 2.47 16.64 2.47
CA ASN A 161 2.98 16.45 1.12
C ASN A 161 2.09 15.48 0.35
N ASP A 162 1.72 15.85 -0.87
CA ASP A 162 1.19 14.93 -1.89
C ASP A 162 2.28 14.76 -2.95
N SER A 163 2.85 13.56 -3.07
CA SER A 163 3.99 13.32 -3.97
C SER A 163 3.66 13.43 -5.45
N LYS A 164 2.37 13.38 -5.84
CA LYS A 164 1.92 13.24 -7.24
C LYS A 164 2.63 12.12 -8.01
N GLN A 165 3.14 11.10 -7.30
CA GLN A 165 3.86 9.98 -7.92
C GLN A 165 2.93 9.19 -8.84
N ALA A 166 3.48 8.61 -9.90
CA ALA A 166 2.73 7.72 -10.79
C ALA A 166 2.23 6.45 -10.05
N PRO A 167 1.11 5.85 -10.48
CA PRO A 167 0.71 4.53 -10.00
C PRO A 167 1.82 3.49 -10.19
N GLY A 168 1.89 2.50 -9.28
CA GLY A 168 2.89 1.43 -9.35
C GLY A 168 4.29 1.83 -8.86
N LEU A 169 4.49 3.08 -8.44
CA LEU A 169 5.65 3.48 -7.61
C LEU A 169 5.43 3.18 -6.11
N ASP A 170 4.31 2.51 -5.82
CA ASP A 170 4.00 1.91 -4.54
C ASP A 170 4.37 0.41 -4.58
N ILE A 171 4.06 -0.32 -3.51
CA ILE A 171 4.50 -1.71 -3.33
C ILE A 171 3.35 -2.73 -3.34
N HIS A 172 2.15 -2.29 -3.73
CA HIS A 172 0.92 -3.08 -3.60
C HIS A 172 0.00 -2.90 -4.82
N GLU A 173 0.23 -3.71 -5.85
CA GLU A 173 -0.62 -3.87 -7.03
C GLU A 173 -1.48 -5.15 -6.89
N MET A 174 -2.73 -5.05 -7.30
CA MET A 174 -3.73 -6.11 -7.18
C MET A 174 -4.70 -6.11 -8.36
N GLY A 175 -5.43 -7.21 -8.53
CA GLY A 175 -6.39 -7.37 -9.64
C GLY A 175 -5.73 -7.81 -10.95
N GLY A 176 -6.50 -7.83 -12.04
CA GLY A 176 -6.05 -8.40 -13.32
C GLY A 176 -6.46 -9.87 -13.54
N VAL A 177 -6.67 -10.66 -12.48
CA VAL A 177 -7.19 -12.04 -12.57
C VAL A 177 -8.29 -12.25 -11.53
N ARG A 178 -9.28 -11.36 -11.51
CA ARG A 178 -10.21 -11.23 -10.39
C ARG A 178 -11.05 -12.50 -10.12
N MET A 179 -11.27 -12.78 -8.84
CA MET A 179 -12.24 -13.78 -8.37
C MET A 179 -13.69 -13.35 -8.59
N GLY A 180 -14.59 -14.33 -8.67
CA GLY A 180 -16.03 -14.11 -8.70
C GLY A 180 -16.83 -15.41 -8.85
N LYS A 181 -18.16 -15.28 -8.77
CA LYS A 181 -19.07 -16.43 -8.87
C LYS A 181 -19.45 -16.78 -10.32
N ASP A 182 -19.43 -15.78 -11.20
CA ASP A 182 -19.87 -15.92 -12.59
C ASP A 182 -18.64 -15.92 -13.52
N PRO A 183 -18.42 -16.99 -14.31
CA PRO A 183 -17.30 -17.08 -15.26
C PRO A 183 -17.36 -16.05 -16.40
N LYS A 184 -18.51 -15.39 -16.63
CA LYS A 184 -18.62 -14.29 -17.59
C LYS A 184 -18.03 -12.98 -17.06
N THR A 185 -17.93 -12.85 -15.74
CA THR A 185 -17.49 -11.61 -15.08
C THR A 185 -16.29 -11.83 -14.15
N SER A 186 -15.70 -13.03 -14.13
CA SER A 186 -14.51 -13.34 -13.34
C SER A 186 -13.73 -14.47 -13.99
N LEU A 187 -12.42 -14.53 -13.70
CA LEU A 187 -11.56 -15.58 -14.22
C LEU A 187 -11.38 -16.71 -13.20
N LEU A 188 -11.39 -16.37 -11.91
CA LEU A 188 -11.23 -17.32 -10.81
C LEU A 188 -12.52 -17.53 -10.03
N ASN A 189 -12.74 -18.73 -9.52
CA ASN A 189 -13.76 -19.00 -8.52
C ASN A 189 -13.28 -18.61 -7.10
N ALA A 190 -14.09 -18.90 -6.09
CA ALA A 190 -13.79 -18.56 -4.69
C ALA A 190 -12.56 -19.28 -4.11
N ASN A 191 -12.05 -20.31 -4.78
CA ASN A 191 -10.89 -21.10 -4.37
C ASN A 191 -9.62 -20.76 -5.16
N HIS A 192 -9.58 -19.60 -5.85
CA HIS A 192 -8.46 -19.15 -6.68
C HIS A 192 -8.17 -20.03 -7.91
N GLN A 193 -9.12 -20.89 -8.29
CA GLN A 193 -9.01 -21.78 -9.45
C GLN A 193 -9.64 -21.11 -10.67
N LEU A 194 -9.02 -21.23 -11.84
CA LEU A 194 -9.64 -20.76 -13.09
C LEU A 194 -10.94 -21.50 -13.38
N HIS A 195 -11.99 -20.76 -13.73
CA HIS A 195 -13.28 -21.37 -14.09
C HIS A 195 -13.17 -22.30 -15.30
N ALA A 196 -12.38 -21.90 -16.30
CA ALA A 196 -12.22 -22.64 -17.55
C ALA A 196 -11.18 -23.77 -17.47
N VAL A 197 -10.28 -23.73 -16.49
CA VAL A 197 -9.12 -24.64 -16.42
C VAL A 197 -8.94 -25.12 -14.96
N PRO A 198 -9.58 -26.24 -14.57
CA PRO A 198 -9.64 -26.66 -13.17
C PRO A 198 -8.29 -27.01 -12.50
N ASN A 199 -7.23 -27.24 -13.27
CA ASN A 199 -5.91 -27.53 -12.72
C ASN A 199 -4.99 -26.31 -12.60
N VAL A 200 -5.49 -25.09 -12.84
CA VAL A 200 -4.72 -23.84 -12.78
C VAL A 200 -5.27 -22.92 -11.70
N TYR A 201 -4.35 -22.38 -10.88
CA TYR A 201 -4.66 -21.53 -9.74
C TYR A 201 -3.84 -20.22 -9.76
N VAL A 202 -4.41 -19.13 -9.26
CA VAL A 202 -3.75 -17.83 -9.11
C VAL A 202 -3.97 -17.30 -7.70
N THR A 203 -2.89 -17.26 -6.90
CA THR A 203 -2.97 -17.14 -5.43
C THR A 203 -2.35 -15.87 -4.86
N ASP A 204 -1.89 -14.97 -5.72
CA ASP A 204 -1.31 -13.68 -5.36
C ASP A 204 -2.37 -12.55 -5.40
N GLY A 205 -1.90 -11.31 -5.36
CA GLY A 205 -2.73 -10.11 -5.44
C GLY A 205 -3.57 -10.00 -6.71
N ALA A 206 -3.22 -10.70 -7.78
CA ALA A 206 -3.99 -10.63 -9.01
C ALA A 206 -5.43 -11.17 -8.86
N SER A 207 -5.63 -12.06 -7.88
CA SER A 207 -6.93 -12.65 -7.55
C SER A 207 -7.90 -11.69 -6.85
N MET A 208 -7.39 -10.60 -6.25
CA MET A 208 -8.20 -9.68 -5.45
C MET A 208 -9.20 -8.87 -6.30
N THR A 209 -10.35 -8.59 -5.70
CA THR A 209 -11.44 -7.77 -6.27
C THR A 209 -11.57 -6.40 -5.60
N SER A 210 -10.78 -6.15 -4.56
CA SER A 210 -10.68 -4.89 -3.80
C SER A 210 -9.31 -4.84 -3.15
N THR A 211 -8.73 -3.66 -2.95
CA THR A 211 -7.39 -3.54 -2.37
C THR A 211 -7.40 -3.48 -0.84
N SER A 212 -8.53 -3.07 -0.23
CA SER A 212 -8.61 -2.72 1.19
C SER A 212 -7.63 -1.61 1.55
N THR A 213 -7.23 -1.50 2.82
CA THR A 213 -6.34 -0.44 3.34
C THR A 213 -5.19 -1.00 4.19
N GLN A 214 -5.01 -2.32 4.19
CA GLN A 214 -3.97 -3.05 4.93
C GLN A 214 -2.98 -3.64 3.94
N ASN A 215 -1.71 -3.72 4.32
CA ASN A 215 -0.71 -4.45 3.55
C ASN A 215 -1.20 -5.88 3.25
N PRO A 216 -1.23 -6.31 1.97
CA PRO A 216 -1.99 -7.48 1.56
C PRO A 216 -1.23 -8.81 1.71
N SER A 217 0.05 -8.79 2.09
CA SER A 217 0.90 -9.99 2.12
C SER A 217 0.33 -11.14 2.96
N LEU A 218 -0.20 -10.86 4.15
CA LEU A 218 -0.85 -11.88 4.99
C LEU A 218 -2.11 -12.44 4.33
N THR A 219 -2.86 -11.60 3.61
CA THR A 219 -4.02 -12.02 2.83
C THR A 219 -3.59 -12.94 1.68
N TYR A 220 -2.48 -12.66 1.00
CA TYR A 220 -1.92 -13.55 -0.04
C TYR A 220 -1.54 -14.92 0.53
N MET A 221 -0.94 -14.95 1.71
CA MET A 221 -0.64 -16.22 2.39
C MET A 221 -1.91 -17.02 2.69
N ALA A 222 -2.97 -16.36 3.16
CA ALA A 222 -4.26 -17.00 3.40
C ALA A 222 -4.90 -17.53 2.10
N PHE A 223 -4.79 -16.78 1.00
CA PHE A 223 -5.25 -17.19 -0.33
C PHE A 223 -4.51 -18.41 -0.86
N ALA A 224 -3.18 -18.42 -0.77
CA ALA A 224 -2.36 -19.56 -1.14
C ALA A 224 -2.71 -20.81 -0.32
N ALA A 225 -2.88 -20.67 1.00
CA ALA A 225 -3.29 -21.79 1.86
C ALA A 225 -4.67 -22.34 1.49
N ARG A 226 -5.65 -21.46 1.23
CA ARG A 226 -7.00 -21.85 0.79
C ARG A 226 -6.97 -22.60 -0.54
N ALA A 227 -6.26 -22.07 -1.53
CA ALA A 227 -6.16 -22.66 -2.86
C ALA A 227 -5.46 -24.02 -2.83
N ALA A 228 -4.36 -24.14 -2.07
CA ALA A 228 -3.64 -25.40 -1.92
C ALA A 228 -4.50 -26.48 -1.25
N HIS A 229 -5.25 -26.11 -0.21
CA HIS A 229 -6.19 -27.04 0.44
C HIS A 229 -7.24 -27.55 -0.54
N HIS A 230 -7.85 -26.65 -1.33
CA HIS A 230 -8.81 -27.03 -2.36
C HIS A 230 -8.21 -27.95 -3.43
N ALA A 231 -7.02 -27.60 -3.95
CA ALA A 231 -6.34 -28.39 -4.97
C ALA A 231 -6.06 -29.83 -4.51
N VAL A 232 -5.64 -30.02 -3.24
CA VAL A 232 -5.40 -31.35 -2.66
C VAL A 232 -6.71 -32.11 -2.41
N ALA A 233 -7.80 -31.42 -2.09
CA ALA A 233 -9.10 -32.07 -1.92
C ALA A 233 -9.67 -32.56 -3.27
N GLU A 234 -9.54 -31.75 -4.33
CA GLU A 234 -10.00 -32.12 -5.67
C GLU A 234 -9.13 -33.20 -6.32
N SER A 235 -7.82 -33.25 -6.06
CA SER A 235 -6.94 -34.27 -6.63
C SER A 235 -7.17 -35.70 -6.09
N LYS A 236 -7.95 -35.82 -5.01
CA LYS A 236 -8.33 -37.12 -4.40
C LYS A 236 -9.66 -37.66 -4.91
N LYS A 237 -10.36 -36.92 -5.78
CA LYS A 237 -11.60 -37.35 -6.44
C LYS A 237 -11.28 -37.98 -7.79
#